data_AF-A0AA36GC42-F1
#
_entry.id   AF-A0AA36GC42-F1
#
_cell.length_a   1.000
_cell.length_b   1.000
_cell.length_c   1.000
_cell.angle_alpha   90.00
_cell.angle_beta   90.00
_cell.angle_gamma   90.00
#
_symmetry.space_group_name_H-M   'P 1'
#
loop_
_entity.id
_entity.type
_entity.pdbx_description
1 polymer ?
#
loop_
_entity_poly.entity_id
_entity_poly.type
_entity_poly.pdbx_seq_one_letter_code
_entity_poly.pdbx_strand_id
1 'polypeptide(L)'
;MGASLTNAVVIKKMATPNSFLLIVNKSFVLGRFEHMPFVPAIGAVIVIDYRVCSDVRNIIIVVRWKAYTGDLPMSFRLLSRSKEEAKFWASFYTCGCVRYKTIPYSNPAVFNDIIGVVEDENGVLEKKYIGKLHATVKLSIVSTGHKWELCCVNDYLQQSTDLQENCSRGIVGAVNQKSKLSYITSREFPHDVRFNSGNVDADCVKDLLGREVTFVARQRNSHIYHVTGSVKPLTRSIIPIIHNEFFSLVVKVEHIGCKDEHGVGIVWSEKLEFIRDPYKLIEGCGKSTSIYERVHEIEESQSSNKASRPCIIPSSSLRT
;
A
#
# COMPACT_ATOMS: atom_id res chain seq x y z
N MET A 1 19.39 25.69 3.30
CA MET A 1 18.48 24.52 3.33
C MET A 1 19.33 23.27 3.21
N GLY A 2 19.36 22.44 4.24
CA GLY A 2 20.20 21.23 4.24
C GLY A 2 19.76 20.27 3.14
N ALA A 3 20.71 19.81 2.32
CA ALA A 3 20.46 18.81 1.29
C ALA A 3 19.98 17.50 1.95
N SER A 4 18.70 17.17 1.79
CA SER A 4 18.18 15.87 2.19
C SER A 4 18.66 14.84 1.18
N LEU A 5 19.61 13.99 1.58
CA LEU A 5 19.98 12.80 0.81
C LEU A 5 18.71 11.97 0.54
N THR A 6 18.51 11.60 -0.71
CA THR A 6 17.29 10.91 -1.14
C THR A 6 17.63 9.68 -1.97
N ASN A 7 16.90 8.58 -1.78
CA ASN A 7 17.06 7.38 -2.59
C ASN A 7 16.46 7.61 -3.98
N ALA A 8 17.15 7.14 -5.01
CA ALA A 8 16.68 7.18 -6.39
C ALA A 8 16.99 5.87 -7.10
N VAL A 9 16.17 5.52 -8.08
CA VAL A 9 16.45 4.38 -8.98
C VAL A 9 16.65 4.83 -10.40
N VAL A 10 17.70 4.31 -11.01
CA VAL A 10 18.10 4.64 -12.37
C VAL A 10 17.36 3.76 -13.36
N ILE A 11 16.45 4.34 -14.12
CA ILE A 11 15.54 3.59 -14.98
C ILE A 11 16.09 3.46 -16.40
N LYS A 12 16.55 4.56 -16.98
CA LYS A 12 16.97 4.60 -18.37
C LYS A 12 17.90 5.78 -18.62
N LYS A 13 18.90 5.57 -19.48
CA LYS A 13 19.70 6.66 -20.06
C LYS A 13 18.92 7.36 -21.17
N MET A 14 18.84 8.68 -21.11
CA MET A 14 18.16 9.51 -22.11
C MET A 14 19.08 9.80 -23.30
N ALA A 15 18.52 10.32 -24.39
CA ALA A 15 19.29 10.74 -25.56
C ALA A 15 20.24 11.91 -25.23
N THR A 16 19.82 12.81 -24.35
CA THR A 16 20.65 13.91 -23.85
C THR A 16 21.85 13.36 -23.05
N PRO A 17 23.09 13.84 -23.31
CA PRO A 17 24.26 13.43 -22.56
C PRO A 17 24.06 13.57 -21.05
N ASN A 18 24.56 12.58 -20.30
CA ASN A 18 24.52 12.53 -18.82
C ASN A 18 23.13 12.77 -18.20
N SER A 19 22.06 12.50 -18.95
CA SER A 19 20.69 12.62 -18.47
C SER A 19 20.05 11.24 -18.35
N PHE A 20 19.37 11.02 -17.23
CA PHE A 20 18.76 9.74 -16.88
C PHE A 20 17.34 9.95 -16.40
N LEU A 21 16.45 9.04 -16.80
CA LEU A 21 15.16 8.90 -16.16
C LEU A 21 15.39 8.23 -14.80
N LEU A 22 15.00 8.91 -13.74
CA LEU A 22 15.08 8.45 -12.36
C LEU A 22 13.69 8.30 -11.77
N ILE A 23 13.58 7.44 -10.77
CA ILE A 23 12.48 7.50 -9.81
C ILE A 23 13.01 8.06 -8.50
N VAL A 24 12.43 9.17 -8.07
CA VAL A 24 12.73 9.84 -6.80
C VAL A 24 11.40 10.04 -6.09
N ASN A 25 11.29 9.58 -4.84
CA ASN A 25 10.04 9.64 -4.06
C ASN A 25 8.83 9.12 -4.87
N LYS A 26 8.96 7.92 -5.46
CA LYS A 26 7.91 7.24 -6.25
C LYS A 26 7.36 8.08 -7.41
N SER A 27 8.18 8.97 -7.96
CA SER A 27 7.82 9.88 -9.05
C SER A 27 8.92 9.90 -10.11
N PHE A 28 8.53 9.95 -11.37
CA PHE A 28 9.47 10.03 -12.48
C PHE A 28 10.08 11.42 -12.58
N VAL A 29 11.40 11.48 -12.63
CA VAL A 29 12.16 12.73 -12.70
C VAL A 29 13.29 12.56 -13.72
N LEU A 30 13.56 13.60 -14.50
CA LEU A 30 14.75 13.67 -15.33
C LEU A 30 15.93 14.17 -14.47
N GLY A 31 16.87 13.29 -14.17
CA GLY A 31 18.09 13.60 -13.45
C GLY A 31 19.25 13.92 -14.39
N ARG A 32 19.84 15.11 -14.25
CA ARG A 32 21.05 15.51 -14.97
C ARG A 32 22.28 15.32 -14.08
N PHE A 33 23.23 14.53 -14.55
CA PHE A 33 24.49 14.22 -13.86
C PHE A 33 25.62 15.08 -14.43
N GLU A 34 25.34 16.37 -14.62
CA GLU A 34 26.30 17.33 -15.15
C GLU A 34 27.56 17.33 -14.27
N HIS A 35 28.74 17.28 -14.90
CA HIS A 35 30.05 17.29 -14.23
C HIS A 35 30.37 16.06 -13.35
N MET A 36 29.65 14.94 -13.51
CA MET A 36 29.99 13.69 -12.82
C MET A 36 31.04 12.88 -13.60
N PRO A 37 32.11 12.39 -12.96
CA PRO A 37 33.13 11.58 -13.63
C PRO A 37 32.60 10.18 -14.01
N PHE A 38 31.62 9.68 -13.26
CA PHE A 38 30.99 8.37 -13.50
C PHE A 38 29.48 8.49 -13.37
N VAL A 39 28.76 7.76 -14.22
CA VAL A 39 27.29 7.69 -14.22
C VAL A 39 26.84 6.35 -13.64
N PRO A 40 25.69 6.32 -12.93
CA PRO A 40 25.21 5.09 -12.32
C PRO A 40 24.69 4.10 -13.38
N ALA A 41 24.75 2.81 -13.05
CA ALA A 41 24.20 1.76 -13.89
C ALA A 41 22.67 1.78 -13.89
N ILE A 42 22.04 1.34 -14.99
CA ILE A 42 20.59 1.16 -15.05
C ILE A 42 20.19 0.02 -14.11
N GLY A 43 19.09 0.21 -13.37
CA GLY A 43 18.61 -0.68 -12.32
C GLY A 43 19.28 -0.44 -10.97
N ALA A 44 20.32 0.40 -10.88
CA ALA A 44 20.95 0.70 -9.61
C ALA A 44 20.05 1.58 -8.73
N VAL A 45 20.02 1.26 -7.44
CA VAL A 45 19.55 2.16 -6.40
C VAL A 45 20.73 3.01 -5.93
N ILE A 46 20.53 4.33 -5.92
CA ILE A 46 21.55 5.31 -5.59
C ILE A 46 21.00 6.28 -4.54
N VAL A 47 21.90 6.88 -3.78
CA VAL A 47 21.58 8.01 -2.90
C VAL A 47 22.06 9.27 -3.60
N ILE A 48 21.17 10.24 -3.79
CA ILE A 48 21.46 11.49 -4.49
C ILE A 48 21.32 12.70 -3.55
N ASP A 49 22.19 13.68 -3.79
CA ASP A 49 22.00 15.09 -3.42
C ASP A 49 21.67 15.84 -4.71
N TYR A 50 20.60 16.64 -4.72
CA TYR A 50 20.10 17.28 -5.92
C TYR A 50 19.48 18.65 -5.68
N ARG A 51 19.45 19.46 -6.74
CA ARG A 51 18.70 20.72 -6.82
C ARG A 51 17.53 20.56 -7.77
N VAL A 52 16.37 21.09 -7.40
CA VAL A 52 15.22 21.18 -8.30
C VAL A 52 15.49 22.30 -9.30
N CYS A 53 15.23 22.04 -10.59
CA CYS A 53 15.27 23.09 -11.60
C CYS A 53 14.03 23.98 -11.42
N SER A 54 14.23 25.27 -11.14
CA SER A 54 13.14 26.23 -10.89
C SER A 54 12.17 26.37 -12.07
N ASP A 55 12.70 26.21 -13.28
CA ASP A 55 12.00 26.61 -14.50
C ASP A 55 11.27 25.42 -15.17
N VAL A 56 11.57 24.19 -14.75
CA VAL A 56 10.98 22.99 -15.34
C VAL A 56 10.63 21.98 -14.25
N ARG A 57 9.32 21.68 -14.14
CA ARG A 57 8.81 20.64 -13.24
C ARG A 57 9.41 19.28 -13.63
N ASN A 58 9.74 18.46 -12.64
CA ASN A 58 10.29 17.10 -12.79
C ASN A 58 11.69 17.02 -13.43
N ILE A 59 12.47 18.11 -13.41
CA ILE A 59 13.92 18.06 -13.69
C ILE A 59 14.69 18.34 -12.42
N ILE A 60 15.70 17.52 -12.15
CA ILE A 60 16.67 17.73 -11.08
C ILE A 60 18.09 17.73 -11.63
N ILE A 61 18.94 18.52 -10.98
CA ILE A 61 20.39 18.53 -11.21
C ILE A 61 21.02 17.78 -10.04
N VAL A 62 21.63 16.63 -10.34
CA VAL A 62 22.29 15.78 -9.35
C VAL A 62 23.66 16.37 -9.06
N VAL A 63 23.86 16.81 -7.81
CA VAL A 63 25.09 17.47 -7.35
C VAL A 63 26.11 16.44 -6.85
N ARG A 64 25.63 15.36 -6.23
CA ARG A 64 26.45 14.22 -5.78
C ARG A 64 25.60 12.96 -5.79
N TRP A 65 26.24 11.81 -5.98
CA TRP A 65 25.58 10.53 -5.80
C TRP A 65 26.54 9.46 -5.27
N LYS A 66 25.98 8.43 -4.65
CA LYS A 66 26.69 7.19 -4.30
C LYS A 66 25.78 5.98 -4.48
N ALA A 67 26.36 4.80 -4.69
CA ALA A 67 25.60 3.56 -4.69
C ALA A 67 24.93 3.37 -3.32
N TYR A 68 23.67 2.92 -3.32
CA TYR A 68 23.01 2.53 -2.08
C TYR A 68 23.58 1.19 -1.61
N THR A 69 24.13 1.16 -0.39
CA THR A 69 24.76 -0.02 0.21
C THR A 69 23.97 -0.60 1.38
N GLY A 70 22.80 -0.03 1.69
CA GLY A 70 21.92 -0.56 2.73
C GLY A 70 21.18 -1.81 2.25
N ASP A 71 20.53 -2.50 3.19
CA ASP A 71 19.52 -3.48 2.85
C ASP A 71 18.38 -2.76 2.12
N LEU A 72 18.06 -3.17 0.90
CA LEU A 72 16.80 -2.81 0.26
C LEU A 72 15.78 -3.86 0.71
N PRO A 73 14.85 -3.53 1.63
CA PRO A 73 13.78 -4.47 1.99
C PRO A 73 12.97 -4.91 0.76
N MET A 74 12.97 -4.10 -0.30
CA MET A 74 12.42 -4.47 -1.60
C MET A 74 13.46 -4.26 -2.70
N SER A 75 14.18 -5.35 -2.99
CA SER A 75 15.21 -5.37 -4.03
C SER A 75 14.64 -5.01 -5.40
N PHE A 76 15.45 -4.35 -6.24
CA PHE A 76 15.07 -3.90 -7.58
C PHE A 76 16.25 -4.15 -8.54
N ARG A 77 16.04 -4.92 -9.61
CA ARG A 77 17.11 -5.37 -10.51
C ARG A 77 16.67 -5.34 -11.97
N LEU A 78 17.53 -4.82 -12.85
CA LEU A 78 17.29 -4.89 -14.29
C LEU A 78 17.46 -6.34 -14.77
N LEU A 79 16.42 -6.90 -15.39
CA LEU A 79 16.47 -8.24 -16.00
C LEU A 79 16.90 -8.17 -17.45
N SER A 80 16.28 -7.27 -18.21
CA SER A 80 16.54 -7.14 -19.64
C SER A 80 16.23 -5.74 -20.14
N ARG A 81 16.89 -5.37 -21.23
CA ARG A 81 16.70 -4.10 -21.92
C ARG A 81 16.69 -4.34 -23.43
N SER A 82 15.63 -3.89 -24.08
CA SER A 82 15.56 -3.72 -25.53
C SER A 82 15.61 -2.23 -25.90
N LYS A 83 15.57 -1.91 -27.20
CA LYS A 83 15.48 -0.51 -27.66
C LYS A 83 14.22 0.20 -27.13
N GLU A 84 13.15 -0.55 -26.94
CA GLU A 84 11.81 -0.04 -26.63
C GLU A 84 11.38 -0.30 -25.19
N GLU A 85 12.00 -1.27 -24.52
CA GLU A 85 11.49 -1.80 -23.25
C GLU A 85 12.61 -2.08 -22.23
N ALA A 86 12.30 -1.82 -20.95
CA ALA A 86 13.13 -2.25 -19.82
C ALA A 86 12.26 -3.06 -18.83
N LYS A 87 12.73 -4.26 -18.50
CA LYS A 87 12.09 -5.16 -17.53
C LYS A 87 12.91 -5.22 -16.25
N PHE A 88 12.22 -5.15 -15.12
CA PHE A 88 12.82 -5.16 -13.80
C PHE A 88 12.18 -6.23 -12.93
N TRP A 89 13.02 -6.95 -12.21
CA TRP A 89 12.59 -7.85 -11.15
C TRP A 89 12.64 -7.11 -9.83
N ALA A 90 11.59 -7.24 -9.03
CA ALA A 90 11.55 -6.63 -7.71
C ALA A 90 10.68 -7.39 -6.71
N SER A 91 10.91 -7.10 -5.43
CA SER A 91 10.06 -7.55 -4.33
C SER A 91 8.90 -6.57 -4.14
N PHE A 92 7.71 -7.12 -3.89
CA PHE A 92 6.50 -6.34 -3.66
C PHE A 92 5.66 -6.93 -2.53
N TYR A 93 4.75 -6.11 -2.02
CA TYR A 93 3.61 -6.54 -1.21
C TYR A 93 2.34 -6.45 -2.04
N THR A 94 1.44 -7.44 -1.93
CA THR A 94 0.11 -7.29 -2.53
C THR A 94 -0.72 -6.28 -1.76
N CYS A 95 -1.44 -5.45 -2.51
CA CYS A 95 -2.54 -4.62 -2.03
C CYS A 95 -3.83 -5.01 -2.74
N GLY A 96 -4.94 -4.83 -2.05
CA GLY A 96 -6.24 -4.85 -2.71
C GLY A 96 -6.50 -3.64 -3.61
N CYS A 97 -7.78 -3.39 -3.85
CA CYS A 97 -8.24 -2.13 -4.42
C CYS A 97 -7.92 -1.01 -3.42
N VAL A 98 -7.09 -0.05 -3.84
CA VAL A 98 -6.57 1.01 -2.96
C VAL A 98 -6.70 2.38 -3.60
N ARG A 99 -6.53 3.44 -2.80
CA ARG A 99 -6.29 4.78 -3.31
C ARG A 99 -4.81 5.13 -3.14
N TYR A 100 -4.16 5.59 -4.21
CA TYR A 100 -2.77 6.04 -4.16
C TYR A 100 -2.62 7.36 -4.91
N LYS A 101 -1.97 8.35 -4.28
CA LYS A 101 -1.91 9.74 -4.76
C LYS A 101 -3.28 10.27 -5.16
N THR A 102 -4.31 10.02 -4.33
CA THR A 102 -5.72 10.36 -4.56
C THR A 102 -6.43 9.64 -5.72
N ILE A 103 -5.74 8.76 -6.45
CA ILE A 103 -6.30 7.99 -7.56
C ILE A 103 -6.82 6.65 -7.03
N PRO A 104 -8.10 6.29 -7.27
CA PRO A 104 -8.61 4.97 -6.93
C PRO A 104 -8.18 3.92 -7.96
N TYR A 105 -7.65 2.81 -7.46
CA TYR A 105 -7.31 1.61 -8.21
C TYR A 105 -8.42 0.58 -7.96
N SER A 106 -9.03 0.12 -9.06
CA SER A 106 -10.19 -0.79 -8.99
C SER A 106 -9.81 -2.24 -9.19
N ASN A 107 -8.56 -2.51 -9.60
CA ASN A 107 -7.99 -3.85 -9.66
C ASN A 107 -7.03 -4.08 -8.48
N PRO A 108 -6.76 -5.35 -8.13
CA PRO A 108 -5.65 -5.69 -7.27
C PRO A 108 -4.35 -5.05 -7.76
N ALA A 109 -3.45 -4.77 -6.82
CA ALA A 109 -2.21 -4.11 -7.12
C ALA A 109 -1.06 -4.69 -6.29
N VAL A 110 0.14 -4.29 -6.65
CA VAL A 110 1.34 -4.52 -5.85
C VAL A 110 1.99 -3.21 -5.49
N PHE A 111 2.66 -3.16 -4.34
CA PHE A 111 3.35 -1.97 -3.87
C PHE A 111 4.82 -2.27 -3.61
N ASN A 112 5.65 -1.31 -4.03
CA ASN A 112 7.08 -1.25 -3.77
C ASN A 112 7.45 0.16 -3.27
N ASP A 113 8.37 0.26 -2.31
CA ASP A 113 8.71 1.51 -1.62
C ASP A 113 9.43 2.52 -2.52
N ILE A 114 10.16 2.00 -3.51
CA ILE A 114 10.89 2.81 -4.47
C ILE A 114 9.94 3.33 -5.54
N ILE A 115 9.19 2.43 -6.18
CA ILE A 115 8.44 2.77 -7.41
C ILE A 115 6.96 3.08 -7.17
N GLY A 116 6.41 2.67 -6.03
CA GLY A 116 5.01 2.87 -5.65
C GLY A 116 4.10 1.71 -6.05
N VAL A 117 2.82 2.04 -6.27
CA VAL A 117 1.76 1.09 -6.64
C VAL A 117 1.81 0.76 -8.13
N VAL A 118 1.67 -0.52 -8.46
CA VAL A 118 1.53 -1.06 -9.82
C VAL A 118 0.23 -1.85 -9.88
N GLU A 119 -0.71 -1.41 -10.71
CA GLU A 119 -1.99 -2.07 -10.91
C GLU A 119 -1.84 -3.33 -11.76
N ASP A 120 -2.57 -4.38 -11.42
CA ASP A 120 -2.65 -5.60 -12.21
C ASP A 120 -3.76 -5.49 -13.28
N GLU A 121 -3.48 -4.74 -14.33
CA GLU A 121 -4.40 -4.56 -15.47
C GLU A 121 -4.66 -5.89 -16.23
N ASN A 122 -3.71 -6.83 -16.17
CA ASN A 122 -3.72 -8.07 -16.95
C ASN A 122 -4.22 -9.29 -16.16
N GLY A 123 -4.52 -9.13 -14.86
CA GLY A 123 -5.01 -10.22 -14.01
C GLY A 123 -3.98 -11.31 -13.72
N VAL A 124 -2.69 -10.97 -13.64
CA VAL A 124 -1.62 -11.93 -13.35
C VAL A 124 -1.43 -12.24 -11.87
N LEU A 125 -2.00 -11.41 -10.98
CA LEU A 125 -2.00 -11.66 -9.55
C LEU A 125 -3.07 -12.67 -9.17
N GLU A 126 -2.70 -13.63 -8.33
CA GLU A 126 -3.68 -14.43 -7.64
C GLU A 126 -4.49 -13.52 -6.70
N LYS A 127 -5.77 -13.32 -7.02
CA LYS A 127 -6.65 -12.35 -6.33
C LYS A 127 -6.72 -12.55 -4.81
N LYS A 128 -6.52 -13.78 -4.36
CA LYS A 128 -6.61 -14.19 -2.95
C LYS A 128 -5.28 -14.11 -2.21
N TYR A 129 -4.19 -13.92 -2.93
CA TYR A 129 -2.87 -13.93 -2.33
C TYR A 129 -2.61 -12.63 -1.56
N ILE A 130 -2.38 -12.77 -0.26
CA ILE A 130 -1.98 -11.67 0.62
C ILE A 130 -0.58 -11.96 1.13
N GLY A 131 0.37 -11.14 0.72
CA GLY A 131 1.73 -11.33 1.19
C GLY A 131 2.78 -10.68 0.33
N LYS A 132 4.00 -11.11 0.57
CA LYS A 132 5.18 -10.72 -0.20
C LYS A 132 5.30 -11.58 -1.44
N LEU A 133 5.69 -10.96 -2.54
CA LEU A 133 5.96 -11.66 -3.78
C LEU A 133 7.18 -11.09 -4.48
N HIS A 134 7.73 -11.89 -5.39
CA HIS A 134 8.65 -11.42 -6.41
C HIS A 134 7.90 -11.31 -7.73
N ALA A 135 8.05 -10.17 -8.40
CA ALA A 135 7.39 -9.93 -9.68
C ALA A 135 8.31 -9.22 -10.66
N THR A 136 7.98 -9.41 -11.93
CA THR A 136 8.59 -8.67 -13.03
C THR A 136 7.67 -7.55 -13.47
N VAL A 137 8.20 -6.33 -13.51
CA VAL A 137 7.51 -5.14 -14.02
C VAL A 137 8.21 -4.58 -15.24
N LYS A 138 7.42 -3.96 -16.12
CA LYS A 138 7.88 -3.29 -17.33
C LYS A 138 7.61 -1.80 -17.23
N LEU A 139 8.54 -1.00 -17.73
CA LEU A 139 8.29 0.43 -17.99
C LEU A 139 7.58 0.59 -19.33
N SER A 140 6.39 1.17 -19.31
CA SER A 140 5.59 1.49 -20.50
C SER A 140 5.48 3.01 -20.67
N ILE A 141 5.69 3.50 -21.90
CA ILE A 141 5.51 4.91 -22.25
C ILE A 141 4.06 5.11 -22.68
N VAL A 142 3.38 6.05 -22.05
CA VAL A 142 1.99 6.40 -22.33
C VAL A 142 1.89 7.87 -22.71
N SER A 143 0.75 8.30 -23.25
CA SER A 143 0.52 9.70 -23.67
C SER A 143 0.74 10.71 -22.53
N THR A 144 0.52 10.29 -21.29
CA THR A 144 0.68 11.13 -20.08
C THR A 144 2.05 11.03 -19.42
N GLY A 145 2.97 10.22 -19.97
CA GLY A 145 4.33 10.04 -19.44
C GLY A 145 4.76 8.58 -19.35
N HIS A 146 5.09 8.13 -18.15
CA HIS A 146 5.60 6.77 -17.90
C HIS A 146 4.69 6.05 -16.91
N LYS A 147 4.43 4.77 -17.14
CA LYS A 147 3.74 3.88 -16.20
C LYS A 147 4.50 2.58 -15.98
N TRP A 148 4.28 1.97 -14.83
CA TRP A 148 4.70 0.60 -14.56
C TRP A 148 3.58 -0.35 -14.93
N GLU A 149 3.95 -1.49 -15.49
CA GLU A 149 3.06 -2.58 -15.85
C GLU A 149 3.55 -3.86 -15.18
N LEU A 150 2.64 -4.59 -14.54
CA LEU A 150 2.94 -5.89 -13.96
C LEU A 150 2.90 -6.96 -15.06
N CYS A 151 4.03 -7.62 -15.30
CA CYS A 151 4.14 -8.63 -16.36
C CYS A 151 3.82 -10.04 -15.87
N CYS A 152 4.41 -10.43 -14.74
CA CYS A 152 4.20 -11.75 -14.15
C CYS A 152 4.62 -11.77 -12.68
N VAL A 153 4.05 -12.70 -11.93
CA VAL A 153 4.54 -13.10 -10.61
C VAL A 153 5.56 -14.21 -10.78
N ASN A 154 6.75 -14.00 -10.23
CA ASN A 154 7.83 -14.99 -10.24
C ASN A 154 7.68 -15.96 -9.07
N ASP A 155 7.48 -15.44 -7.86
CA ASP A 155 7.36 -16.24 -6.64
C ASP A 155 6.37 -15.62 -5.66
N TYR A 156 5.58 -16.45 -4.98
CA TYR A 156 4.76 -16.10 -3.83
C TYR A 156 5.48 -16.55 -2.55
N LEU A 157 5.82 -15.64 -1.64
CA LEU A 157 6.77 -15.91 -0.55
C LEU A 157 6.14 -16.41 0.76
N GLN A 158 4.81 -16.50 0.80
CA GLN A 158 4.03 -17.00 1.94
C GLN A 158 2.71 -17.60 1.43
N GLN A 159 2.40 -18.87 1.69
CA GLN A 159 1.07 -19.42 1.37
C GLN A 159 0.06 -19.07 2.45
N SER A 160 -1.08 -18.49 2.07
CA SER A 160 -2.27 -18.46 2.94
C SER A 160 -3.08 -19.73 2.69
N THR A 161 -3.29 -20.54 3.73
CA THR A 161 -3.92 -21.87 3.62
C THR A 161 -5.45 -21.89 3.76
N ASP A 162 -6.11 -20.77 4.02
CA ASP A 162 -7.49 -20.79 4.53
C ASP A 162 -8.48 -19.92 3.74
N LEU A 163 -8.68 -20.17 2.44
CA LEU A 163 -9.75 -19.51 1.68
C LEU A 163 -10.63 -20.52 0.93
N GLN A 164 -11.93 -20.56 1.28
CA GLN A 164 -12.94 -21.18 0.43
C GLN A 164 -13.01 -20.44 -0.92
N GLU A 165 -13.27 -21.18 -1.99
CA GLU A 165 -13.14 -20.67 -3.36
C GLU A 165 -14.08 -19.48 -3.69
N ASN A 166 -15.17 -19.28 -2.93
CA ASN A 166 -16.25 -18.37 -3.32
C ASN A 166 -16.63 -17.28 -2.30
N CYS A 167 -15.86 -17.09 -1.22
CA CYS A 167 -16.14 -16.05 -0.22
C CYS A 167 -15.06 -14.97 -0.22
N SER A 168 -15.50 -13.73 -0.12
CA SER A 168 -14.65 -12.57 0.14
C SER A 168 -14.39 -12.40 1.65
N ARG A 169 -13.32 -11.68 1.99
CA ARG A 169 -12.99 -11.32 3.39
C ARG A 169 -12.99 -9.81 3.60
N GLY A 170 -13.30 -9.39 4.81
CA GLY A 170 -13.22 -7.98 5.20
C GLY A 170 -13.46 -7.78 6.69
N ILE A 171 -13.35 -6.52 7.12
CA ILE A 171 -13.59 -6.10 8.50
C ILE A 171 -14.83 -5.22 8.54
N VAL A 172 -15.73 -5.51 9.48
CA VAL A 172 -16.91 -4.68 9.68
C VAL A 172 -16.49 -3.38 10.35
N GLY A 173 -16.45 -2.31 9.56
CA GLY A 173 -16.03 -0.98 10.03
C GLY A 173 -17.16 -0.19 10.67
N ALA A 174 -18.41 -0.47 10.32
CA ALA A 174 -19.57 0.21 10.87
C ALA A 174 -20.83 -0.66 10.84
N VAL A 175 -21.68 -0.51 11.85
CA VAL A 175 -22.94 -1.25 12.02
C VAL A 175 -24.10 -0.28 12.26
N ASN A 176 -25.27 -0.59 11.71
CA ASN A 176 -26.53 0.15 11.93
C ASN A 176 -26.47 1.66 11.67
N GLN A 177 -25.65 2.09 10.72
CA GLN A 177 -25.61 3.45 10.20
C GLN A 177 -26.89 3.77 9.41
N LYS A 178 -27.26 5.07 9.35
CA LYS A 178 -28.34 5.68 8.55
C LYS A 178 -29.24 4.66 7.82
N SER A 179 -30.37 4.28 8.45
CA SER A 179 -31.33 3.29 7.95
C SER A 179 -30.91 1.81 8.08
N LYS A 180 -30.26 1.43 9.20
CA LYS A 180 -29.84 0.04 9.51
C LYS A 180 -28.84 -0.56 8.50
N LEU A 181 -28.07 0.30 7.85
CA LEU A 181 -27.03 -0.07 6.90
C LEU A 181 -25.72 -0.31 7.64
N SER A 182 -25.01 -1.37 7.28
CA SER A 182 -23.72 -1.73 7.85
C SER A 182 -22.68 -1.87 6.74
N TYR A 183 -21.41 -1.74 7.09
CA TYR A 183 -20.30 -1.60 6.13
C TYR A 183 -19.16 -2.55 6.47
N ILE A 184 -18.67 -3.23 5.42
CA ILE A 184 -17.48 -4.09 5.47
C ILE A 184 -16.42 -3.44 4.59
N THR A 185 -15.30 -3.08 5.19
CA THR A 185 -14.10 -2.69 4.44
C THR A 185 -13.40 -3.97 3.99
N SER A 186 -13.21 -4.12 2.68
CA SER A 186 -12.60 -5.30 2.09
C SER A 186 -11.67 -4.89 0.95
N ARG A 187 -10.51 -5.54 0.90
CA ARG A 187 -9.48 -5.33 -0.12
C ARG A 187 -9.93 -5.73 -1.53
N GLU A 188 -10.93 -6.59 -1.64
CA GLU A 188 -11.44 -7.08 -2.92
C GLU A 188 -12.33 -6.05 -3.64
N PHE A 189 -12.67 -4.95 -2.94
CA PHE A 189 -13.60 -3.95 -3.43
C PHE A 189 -12.99 -2.54 -3.27
N PRO A 190 -13.15 -1.65 -4.26
CA PRO A 190 -12.61 -0.29 -4.20
C PRO A 190 -13.35 0.62 -3.19
N HIS A 191 -14.48 0.15 -2.66
CA HIS A 191 -15.34 0.85 -1.71
C HIS A 191 -15.89 -0.13 -0.69
N ASP A 192 -16.28 0.39 0.48
CA ASP A 192 -16.92 -0.43 1.51
C ASP A 192 -18.18 -1.14 1.00
N VAL A 193 -18.28 -2.42 1.33
CA VAL A 193 -19.38 -3.30 0.93
C VAL A 193 -20.52 -3.15 1.92
N ARG A 194 -21.73 -2.92 1.41
CA ARG A 194 -22.93 -2.69 2.21
C ARG A 194 -23.62 -3.99 2.58
N PHE A 195 -24.08 -4.11 3.82
CA PHE A 195 -24.96 -5.20 4.26
C PHE A 195 -26.03 -4.69 5.22
N ASN A 196 -27.13 -5.44 5.32
CA ASN A 196 -28.28 -5.10 6.15
C ASN A 196 -28.51 -6.18 7.21
N SER A 197 -29.42 -5.92 8.15
CA SER A 197 -29.82 -6.88 9.19
C SER A 197 -30.47 -8.17 8.67
N GLY A 198 -30.75 -8.31 7.37
CA GLY A 198 -31.18 -9.59 6.77
C GLY A 198 -30.02 -10.52 6.41
N ASN A 199 -28.79 -10.01 6.41
CA ASN A 199 -27.57 -10.77 6.10
C ASN A 199 -26.94 -11.43 7.35
N VAL A 200 -27.45 -11.09 8.54
CA VAL A 200 -26.94 -11.50 9.86
C VAL A 200 -28.13 -11.63 10.77
N ASP A 201 -28.06 -12.45 11.80
CA ASP A 201 -29.04 -12.39 12.88
C ASP A 201 -29.10 -10.97 13.47
N ALA A 202 -30.31 -10.39 13.56
CA ALA A 202 -30.50 -8.98 13.87
C ALA A 202 -29.91 -8.58 15.22
N ASP A 203 -29.94 -9.51 16.18
CA ASP A 203 -29.41 -9.32 17.53
C ASP A 203 -27.87 -9.38 17.57
N CYS A 204 -27.25 -10.03 16.59
CA CYS A 204 -25.81 -10.25 16.52
C CYS A 204 -25.07 -9.23 15.63
N VAL A 205 -25.77 -8.32 14.95
CA VAL A 205 -25.15 -7.35 14.03
C VAL A 205 -24.13 -6.47 14.75
N LYS A 206 -24.43 -6.02 15.98
CA LYS A 206 -23.53 -5.17 16.76
C LYS A 206 -22.23 -5.88 17.13
N ASP A 207 -22.31 -7.18 17.39
CA ASP A 207 -21.16 -8.00 17.79
C ASP A 207 -20.15 -8.19 16.66
N LEU A 208 -20.56 -7.92 15.42
CA LEU A 208 -19.67 -7.98 14.27
C LEU A 208 -18.73 -6.76 14.17
N LEU A 209 -19.00 -5.65 14.84
CA LEU A 209 -18.19 -4.44 14.74
C LEU A 209 -16.71 -4.75 15.05
N GLY A 210 -15.81 -4.38 14.15
CA GLY A 210 -14.37 -4.62 14.23
C GLY A 210 -13.94 -6.07 13.97
N ARG A 211 -14.88 -7.01 13.79
CA ARG A 211 -14.56 -8.42 13.48
C ARG A 211 -14.25 -8.61 12.02
N GLU A 212 -13.38 -9.58 11.78
CA GLU A 212 -13.13 -10.13 10.47
C GLU A 212 -14.25 -11.11 10.08
N VAL A 213 -14.77 -10.96 8.87
CA VAL A 213 -15.93 -11.71 8.37
C VAL A 213 -15.69 -12.27 6.98
N THR A 214 -16.37 -13.37 6.65
CA THR A 214 -16.55 -13.85 5.27
C THR A 214 -17.93 -13.50 4.76
N PHE A 215 -18.00 -13.17 3.46
CA PHE A 215 -19.25 -12.78 2.81
C PHE A 215 -19.17 -13.04 1.30
N VAL A 216 -20.33 -12.98 0.64
CA VAL A 216 -20.43 -12.95 -0.83
C VAL A 216 -21.03 -11.60 -1.21
N ALA A 217 -20.36 -10.86 -2.09
CA ALA A 217 -20.86 -9.59 -2.57
C ALA A 217 -21.06 -9.57 -4.08
N ARG A 218 -22.00 -8.73 -4.51
CA ARG A 218 -22.23 -8.40 -5.91
C ARG A 218 -22.24 -6.89 -6.09
N GLN A 219 -21.76 -6.46 -7.25
CA GLN A 219 -21.91 -5.10 -7.71
C GLN A 219 -23.35 -4.89 -8.16
N ARG A 220 -24.03 -3.88 -7.61
CA ARG A 220 -25.39 -3.50 -8.02
C ARG A 220 -25.36 -2.45 -9.13
N ASN A 221 -24.48 -1.47 -9.00
CA ASN A 221 -24.24 -0.35 -9.93
C ASN A 221 -22.73 -0.03 -9.94
N SER A 222 -22.27 0.91 -10.79
CA SER A 222 -20.84 1.18 -11.01
C SER A 222 -19.99 1.35 -9.75
N HIS A 223 -20.55 1.85 -8.64
CA HIS A 223 -19.77 2.13 -7.41
C HIS A 223 -20.33 1.50 -6.13
N ILE A 224 -21.36 0.65 -6.22
CA ILE A 224 -22.04 0.14 -5.02
C ILE A 224 -22.01 -1.39 -4.99
N TYR A 225 -21.37 -1.91 -3.95
CA TYR A 225 -21.27 -3.33 -3.64
C TYR A 225 -22.18 -3.69 -2.46
N HIS A 226 -22.90 -4.80 -2.59
CA HIS A 226 -23.81 -5.30 -1.56
C HIS A 226 -23.57 -6.78 -1.29
N VAL A 227 -23.70 -7.17 -0.03
CA VAL A 227 -23.70 -8.57 0.37
C VAL A 227 -24.99 -9.26 -0.12
N THR A 228 -24.84 -10.41 -0.78
CA THR A 228 -25.96 -11.20 -1.35
C THR A 228 -26.25 -12.50 -0.58
N GLY A 229 -25.62 -12.70 0.57
CA GLY A 229 -25.79 -13.89 1.42
C GLY A 229 -25.58 -13.57 2.89
N SER A 230 -25.14 -14.57 3.66
CA SER A 230 -24.82 -14.38 5.08
C SER A 230 -23.44 -13.74 5.27
N VAL A 231 -23.32 -12.86 6.26
CA VAL A 231 -22.02 -12.42 6.79
C VAL A 231 -21.68 -13.29 7.99
N LYS A 232 -20.54 -13.99 7.94
CA LYS A 232 -20.13 -14.92 8.99
C LYS A 232 -18.81 -14.47 9.62
N PRO A 233 -18.72 -14.36 10.96
CA PRO A 233 -17.45 -14.06 11.61
C PRO A 233 -16.46 -15.21 11.41
N LEU A 234 -15.19 -14.87 11.21
CA LEU A 234 -14.11 -15.85 11.17
C LEU A 234 -13.78 -16.32 12.60
N THR A 235 -13.68 -17.64 12.78
CA THR A 235 -13.39 -18.28 14.08
C THR A 235 -12.04 -17.86 14.67
N ARG A 236 -11.08 -17.43 13.82
CA ARG A 236 -9.75 -16.91 14.19
C ARG A 236 -9.60 -15.42 13.89
N SER A 237 -10.70 -14.66 14.00
CA SER A 237 -10.71 -13.22 13.72
C SER A 237 -9.85 -12.41 14.69
N ILE A 238 -9.46 -11.20 14.26
CA ILE A 238 -8.97 -10.18 15.20
C ILE A 238 -10.10 -9.90 16.17
N ILE A 239 -9.82 -10.01 17.48
CA ILE A 239 -10.79 -9.64 18.51
C ILE A 239 -10.68 -8.13 18.72
N PRO A 240 -11.73 -7.35 18.42
CA PRO A 240 -11.71 -5.93 18.68
C PRO A 240 -11.84 -5.65 20.17
N ILE A 241 -11.13 -4.65 20.67
CA ILE A 241 -11.34 -4.07 22.00
C ILE A 241 -12.34 -2.94 21.82
N ILE A 242 -13.56 -3.12 22.31
CA ILE A 242 -14.64 -2.13 22.13
C ILE A 242 -14.59 -1.13 23.29
N HIS A 243 -14.51 0.14 22.95
CA HIS A 243 -14.52 1.29 23.86
C HIS A 243 -15.75 2.15 23.57
N ASN A 244 -16.92 1.87 24.16
CA ASN A 244 -18.16 2.64 23.94
C ASN A 244 -18.42 3.03 22.46
N GLU A 245 -17.90 4.16 22.01
CA GLU A 245 -18.02 4.74 20.65
C GLU A 245 -16.90 4.34 19.67
N PHE A 246 -15.91 3.57 20.11
CA PHE A 246 -14.74 3.18 19.33
C PHE A 246 -14.49 1.69 19.43
N PHE A 247 -13.74 1.14 18.49
CA PHE A 247 -13.08 -0.14 18.69
C PHE A 247 -11.60 -0.03 18.31
N SER A 248 -10.81 -0.88 18.93
CA SER A 248 -9.38 -1.00 18.70
C SER A 248 -9.05 -2.41 18.22
N LEU A 249 -8.08 -2.53 17.31
CA LEU A 249 -7.65 -3.80 16.74
C LEU A 249 -6.21 -4.05 17.10
N VAL A 250 -5.91 -5.20 17.71
CA VAL A 250 -4.54 -5.68 17.96
C VAL A 250 -4.07 -6.45 16.73
N VAL A 251 -3.16 -5.86 15.95
CA VAL A 251 -2.63 -6.49 14.74
C VAL A 251 -1.12 -6.60 14.74
N LYS A 252 -0.66 -7.71 14.16
CA LYS A 252 0.74 -8.00 13.88
C LYS A 252 1.17 -7.20 12.66
N VAL A 253 2.19 -6.35 12.79
CA VAL A 253 2.69 -5.50 11.69
C VAL A 253 4.19 -5.65 11.47
N GLU A 254 4.62 -5.46 10.22
CA GLU A 254 6.00 -5.42 9.77
C GLU A 254 6.39 -3.99 9.41
N HIS A 255 7.53 -3.55 9.94
CA HIS A 255 8.14 -2.29 9.54
C HIS A 255 8.88 -2.45 8.22
N ILE A 256 8.32 -1.87 7.16
CA ILE A 256 8.84 -1.99 5.79
C ILE A 256 9.72 -0.79 5.36
N GLY A 257 10.04 0.12 6.30
CA GLY A 257 10.89 1.29 6.03
C GLY A 257 10.26 2.32 5.08
N CYS A 258 8.95 2.24 4.87
CA CYS A 258 8.22 3.05 3.90
C CYS A 258 7.62 4.29 4.55
N LYS A 259 7.51 5.36 3.76
CA LYS A 259 6.73 6.55 4.11
C LYS A 259 5.72 6.86 3.00
N ASP A 260 4.56 7.41 3.34
CA ASP A 260 3.58 7.92 2.38
C ASP A 260 4.06 9.24 1.74
N GLU A 261 3.25 9.82 0.85
CA GLU A 261 3.53 11.10 0.20
C GLU A 261 3.65 12.30 1.17
N HIS A 262 3.16 12.16 2.39
CA HIS A 262 3.22 13.17 3.45
C HIS A 262 4.37 12.91 4.43
N GLY A 263 5.20 11.88 4.19
CA GLY A 263 6.32 11.52 5.06
C GLY A 263 5.90 10.74 6.31
N VAL A 264 4.65 10.27 6.38
CA VAL A 264 4.15 9.44 7.48
C VAL A 264 4.61 8.00 7.27
N GLY A 265 5.08 7.34 8.33
CA GLY A 265 5.50 5.94 8.29
C GLY A 265 4.37 5.03 7.83
N ILE A 266 4.70 4.01 7.04
CA ILE A 266 3.78 2.94 6.64
C ILE A 266 4.34 1.62 7.15
N VAL A 267 3.47 0.85 7.80
CA VAL A 267 3.75 -0.55 8.16
C VAL A 267 2.80 -1.46 7.41
N TRP A 268 3.17 -2.73 7.27
CA TRP A 268 2.38 -3.72 6.56
C TRP A 268 1.88 -4.81 7.52
N SER A 269 0.64 -5.24 7.39
CA SER A 269 0.05 -6.35 8.15
C SER A 269 -0.54 -7.38 7.20
N GLU A 270 -0.41 -8.66 7.53
CA GLU A 270 -1.09 -9.74 6.81
C GLU A 270 -2.62 -9.59 6.81
N LYS A 271 -3.19 -8.87 7.79
CA LYS A 271 -4.63 -8.73 7.95
C LYS A 271 -5.19 -7.39 7.43
N LEU A 272 -4.44 -6.31 7.61
CA LEU A 272 -4.87 -4.94 7.26
C LEU A 272 -4.08 -4.31 6.12
N GLU A 273 -3.07 -5.01 5.59
CA GLU A 273 -2.12 -4.49 4.60
C GLU A 273 -1.43 -3.21 5.10
N PHE A 274 -1.49 -2.13 4.31
CA PHE A 274 -0.83 -0.87 4.59
C PHE A 274 -1.56 -0.09 5.66
N ILE A 275 -0.88 0.10 6.79
CA ILE A 275 -1.34 0.90 7.91
C ILE A 275 -0.44 2.14 7.99
N ARG A 276 -1.07 3.32 8.04
CA ARG A 276 -0.35 4.57 8.31
C ARG A 276 -0.01 4.65 9.79
N ASP A 277 1.23 5.01 10.12
CA ASP A 277 1.74 5.26 11.47
C ASP A 277 2.04 6.76 11.66
N PRO A 278 1.01 7.62 11.77
CA PRO A 278 1.18 9.08 11.89
C PRO A 278 1.89 9.52 13.17
N TYR A 279 1.91 8.66 14.18
CA TYR A 279 2.50 8.95 15.48
C TYR A 279 3.89 8.33 15.66
N LYS A 280 4.41 7.69 14.61
CA LYS A 280 5.76 7.10 14.62
C LYS A 280 5.93 6.10 15.76
N LEU A 281 4.86 5.37 16.09
CA LEU A 281 4.86 4.39 17.18
C LEU A 281 5.82 3.25 16.92
N ILE A 282 6.11 2.97 15.66
CA ILE A 282 6.91 1.85 15.22
C ILE A 282 8.28 2.32 14.69
N GLU A 283 8.44 3.64 14.46
CA GLU A 283 9.71 4.24 14.04
C GLU A 283 10.74 4.10 15.19
N GLY A 284 11.66 3.14 15.06
CA GLY A 284 12.71 2.87 16.05
C GLY A 284 12.65 1.50 16.72
N CYS A 285 11.57 0.72 16.54
CA CYS A 285 11.45 -0.63 17.09
C CYS A 285 12.35 -1.69 16.40
N GLY A 286 13.11 -1.33 15.36
CA GLY A 286 13.88 -2.29 14.56
C GLY A 286 12.98 -3.14 13.65
N LYS A 287 13.54 -4.11 12.92
CA LYS A 287 12.80 -5.03 12.02
C LYS A 287 11.90 -6.02 12.78
N SER A 288 11.44 -5.68 13.99
CA SER A 288 10.59 -6.55 14.79
C SER A 288 9.13 -6.31 14.48
N THR A 289 8.38 -7.40 14.52
CA THR A 289 6.94 -7.34 14.54
C THR A 289 6.44 -6.56 15.76
N SER A 290 5.55 -5.59 15.55
CA SER A 290 4.92 -4.82 16.63
C SER A 290 3.41 -5.05 16.69
N ILE A 291 2.81 -4.77 17.85
CA ILE A 291 1.36 -4.73 18.03
C ILE A 291 0.89 -3.31 17.75
N TYR A 292 0.03 -3.15 16.74
CA TYR A 292 -0.61 -1.88 16.42
C TYR A 292 -2.05 -1.88 16.92
N GLU A 293 -2.50 -0.77 17.52
CA GLU A 293 -3.87 -0.53 17.97
C GLU A 293 -4.54 0.49 17.05
N ARG A 294 -5.51 0.07 16.22
CA ARG A 294 -6.26 0.98 15.33
C ARG A 294 -7.58 1.42 15.95
N VAL A 295 -7.69 2.68 16.36
CA VAL A 295 -8.95 3.28 16.82
C VAL A 295 -9.77 3.75 15.61
N HIS A 296 -10.96 3.21 15.42
CA HIS A 296 -11.95 3.73 14.47
C HIS A 296 -13.02 4.54 15.23
N GLU A 297 -13.17 5.82 14.89
CA GLU A 297 -14.27 6.66 15.36
C GLU A 297 -15.54 6.35 14.56
N ILE A 298 -16.65 6.16 15.26
CA ILE A 298 -17.97 6.15 14.64
C ILE A 298 -18.23 7.59 14.20
N GLU A 299 -18.15 7.90 12.89
CA GLU A 299 -18.62 9.19 12.39
C GLU A 299 -20.14 9.30 12.63
N GLU A 300 -20.53 9.88 13.76
CA GLU A 300 -21.83 10.53 13.86
C GLU A 300 -21.80 11.75 12.93
N SER A 301 -22.75 11.78 12.01
CA SER A 301 -22.88 12.84 11.03
C SER A 301 -22.99 14.21 11.69
N GLN A 302 -21.92 15.00 11.65
CA GLN A 302 -22.03 16.46 11.67
C GLN A 302 -21.19 17.06 10.55
N SER A 303 -21.90 17.76 9.66
CA SER A 303 -21.33 18.68 8.70
C SER A 303 -20.58 19.81 9.43
N SER A 304 -19.29 19.65 9.70
CA SER A 304 -18.31 20.75 9.74
C SER A 304 -16.92 20.22 10.03
N ASN A 305 -15.96 20.64 9.21
CA ASN A 305 -14.51 20.50 9.39
C ASN A 305 -14.04 20.43 10.85
N LYS A 306 -13.75 19.24 11.37
CA LYS A 306 -12.72 19.01 12.39
C LYS A 306 -12.09 17.64 12.17
N ALA A 307 -10.79 17.62 11.88
CA ALA A 307 -9.97 16.42 11.91
C ALA A 307 -9.94 15.89 13.35
N SER A 308 -10.40 14.66 13.56
CA SER A 308 -10.38 13.99 14.85
C SER A 308 -8.99 13.46 15.21
N ARG A 309 -8.68 13.50 16.50
CA ARG A 309 -7.36 13.19 17.09
C ARG A 309 -7.36 11.79 17.69
N PRO A 310 -6.55 10.86 17.17
CA PRO A 310 -6.26 9.59 17.85
C PRO A 310 -5.60 9.77 19.22
N CYS A 311 -6.05 9.00 20.21
CA CYS A 311 -5.36 8.75 21.48
C CYS A 311 -4.75 7.34 21.46
N ILE A 312 -3.55 7.18 22.03
CA ILE A 312 -2.71 5.97 21.96
C ILE A 312 -2.29 5.56 23.36
N ILE A 313 -2.30 4.25 23.65
CA ILE A 313 -1.67 3.66 24.84
C ILE A 313 -0.60 2.66 24.36
N PRO A 314 0.70 2.90 24.61
CA PRO A 314 1.72 1.90 24.33
C PRO A 314 1.53 0.69 25.25
N SER A 315 1.36 -0.52 24.69
CA SER A 315 1.51 -1.74 25.48
C SER A 315 2.99 -2.08 25.59
N SER A 316 3.54 -1.97 26.80
CA SER A 316 4.90 -2.36 27.12
C SER A 316 5.12 -3.83 26.79
N SER A 317 6.24 -4.12 26.13
CA SER A 317 6.78 -5.45 25.83
C SER A 317 6.42 -6.52 26.87
N LEU A 318 5.61 -7.50 26.46
CA LEU A 318 5.55 -8.78 27.18
C LEU A 318 6.87 -9.50 26.94
N ARG A 319 7.79 -9.34 27.89
CA ARG A 319 8.87 -10.30 28.10
C ARG A 319 8.24 -11.56 28.69
N THR A 320 8.29 -12.65 27.94
CA THR A 320 8.46 -14.02 28.44
C THR A 320 9.26 -14.78 27.42
#